data_AF-A0A2G9TQI1-F1
#
_entry.id   AF-A0A2G9TQI1-F1
#
_cell.length_a   1.000
_cell.length_b   1.000
_cell.length_c   1.000
_cell.angle_alpha   90.00
_cell.angle_beta   90.00
_cell.angle_gamma   90.00
#
_symmetry.space_group_name_H-M   'P 1'
#
loop_
_entity.id
_entity.type
_entity.pdbx_description
1 polymer ?
#
loop_
_entity_poly.entity_id
_entity_poly.type
_entity_poly.pdbx_seq_one_letter_code
_entity_poly.pdbx_strand_id
1 'polypeptide(L)'
;MVLGLLLQLLLMTSTETSPVPMRKTFPTAIIVGVKKAGTRALLEFLRLNPNIRAPGPEVHFFDKNYHKGLDWYRYEGDTQSRPNEI
;
A
#
# COMPACT_ATOMS: atom_id res chain seq x y z
N MET A 1 41.52 -25.69 5.69
CA MET A 1 41.41 -24.42 6.43
C MET A 1 40.82 -23.31 5.56
N VAL A 2 41.37 -23.04 4.37
CA VAL A 2 40.90 -21.94 3.48
C VAL A 2 39.50 -22.17 2.89
N LEU A 3 39.15 -23.42 2.52
CA LEU A 3 37.85 -23.73 1.90
C LEU A 3 36.65 -23.50 2.85
N GLY A 4 36.81 -23.76 4.15
CA GLY A 4 35.78 -23.48 5.16
C GLY A 4 35.57 -21.99 5.39
N LEU A 5 36.64 -21.19 5.31
CA LEU A 5 36.58 -19.73 5.41
C LEU A 5 35.83 -19.12 4.22
N LEU A 6 36.03 -19.68 3.03
CA LEU A 6 35.38 -19.27 1.79
C LEU A 6 33.89 -19.61 1.78
N LEU A 7 33.52 -20.76 2.35
CA LEU A 7 32.11 -21.15 2.53
C LEU A 7 31.38 -20.29 3.58
N GLN A 8 32.08 -19.87 4.65
CA GLN A 8 31.52 -18.92 5.62
C GLN A 8 31.34 -17.52 5.02
N LEU A 9 32.29 -17.02 4.23
CA LEU A 9 32.14 -15.76 3.51
C LEU A 9 30.96 -15.78 2.52
N LEU A 10 30.76 -16.91 1.83
CA LEU A 10 29.62 -17.11 0.92
C LEU A 10 28.26 -17.09 1.66
N LEU A 11 28.21 -17.62 2.89
CA LEU A 11 26.98 -17.60 3.71
C LEU A 11 26.67 -16.23 4.32
N MET A 12 27.66 -15.33 4.43
CA MET A 12 27.46 -13.98 4.98
C MET A 12 26.88 -12.99 3.95
N THR A 13 26.85 -13.33 2.66
CA THR A 13 26.28 -12.46 1.60
C THR A 13 24.78 -12.64 1.40
N SER A 14 24.11 -13.51 2.15
CA SER A 14 22.64 -13.56 2.19
C SER A 14 22.13 -12.48 3.17
N THR A 15 22.20 -11.22 2.78
CA THR A 15 21.43 -10.16 3.44
C THR A 15 19.97 -10.37 3.09
N GLU A 16 19.18 -10.84 4.05
CA GLU A 16 17.73 -10.80 3.96
C GLU A 16 17.30 -9.34 3.73
N THR A 17 16.71 -9.08 2.57
CA THR A 17 15.87 -7.89 2.36
C THR A 17 14.65 -8.07 3.25
N SER A 18 14.76 -7.71 4.54
CA SER A 18 13.61 -7.68 5.43
C SER A 18 12.60 -6.70 4.83
N PRO A 19 11.38 -7.12 4.47
CA PRO A 19 10.38 -6.19 3.97
C PRO A 19 10.11 -5.18 5.08
N VAL A 20 10.47 -3.92 4.84
CA VAL A 20 10.15 -2.82 5.76
C VAL A 20 8.66 -2.90 6.03
N PRO A 21 8.20 -3.06 7.29
CA PRO A 21 6.78 -3.17 7.57
C PRO A 21 6.11 -1.92 7.04
N MET A 22 5.29 -2.10 6.00
CA MET A 22 4.59 -0.99 5.34
C MET A 22 3.55 -0.46 6.32
N ARG A 23 3.95 0.55 7.10
CA ARG A 23 3.07 1.20 8.06
C ARG A 23 1.94 1.85 7.29
N LYS A 24 0.70 1.39 7.51
CA LYS A 24 -0.49 2.03 6.95
C LYS A 24 -0.59 3.45 7.51
N THR A 25 -0.44 4.43 6.63
CA THR A 25 -0.53 5.86 6.94
C THR A 25 -1.84 6.43 6.43
N PHE A 26 -2.24 7.59 6.95
CA PHE A 26 -3.37 8.31 6.38
C PHE A 26 -3.03 8.85 4.98
N PRO A 27 -4.01 8.99 4.09
CA PRO A 27 -3.78 9.59 2.79
C PRO A 27 -3.30 11.03 2.94
N THR A 28 -2.26 11.38 2.20
CA THR A 28 -1.75 12.76 2.13
C THR A 28 -2.59 13.64 1.21
N ALA A 29 -3.31 13.03 0.26
CA ALA A 29 -4.19 13.70 -0.69
C ALA A 29 -5.46 12.87 -0.91
N ILE A 30 -6.59 13.56 -1.14
CA ILE A 30 -7.90 12.95 -1.34
C ILE A 30 -8.55 13.54 -2.58
N ILE A 31 -9.02 12.68 -3.49
CA ILE A 31 -9.87 13.09 -4.62
C ILE A 31 -11.30 13.16 -4.09
N VAL A 32 -11.78 14.36 -3.76
CA VAL A 32 -13.10 14.56 -3.15
C VAL A 32 -14.26 14.61 -4.15
N GLY A 33 -13.99 14.86 -5.44
CA GLY A 33 -15.04 15.02 -6.44
C GLY A 33 -14.57 15.78 -7.70
N VAL A 34 -15.47 16.15 -8.61
CA VAL A 34 -16.94 15.95 -8.56
C VAL A 34 -17.39 14.69 -9.31
N LYS A 35 -18.60 14.19 -8.99
CA LYS A 35 -19.18 13.03 -9.66
C LYS A 35 -19.27 13.29 -11.18
N LYS A 36 -18.96 12.26 -11.97
CA LYS A 36 -18.94 12.30 -13.44
C LYS A 36 -17.82 13.15 -14.09
N ALA A 37 -16.90 13.74 -13.31
CA ALA A 37 -15.73 14.44 -13.86
C ALA A 37 -14.54 13.51 -14.18
N GLY A 38 -14.71 12.19 -14.08
CA GLY A 38 -13.64 11.24 -14.37
C GLY A 38 -12.66 11.00 -13.21
N THR A 39 -13.09 11.15 -11.95
CA THR A 39 -12.26 10.89 -10.76
C THR A 39 -11.63 9.49 -10.76
N ARG A 40 -12.32 8.49 -11.31
CA ARG A 40 -11.79 7.13 -11.50
C ARG A 40 -10.64 7.06 -12.50
N ALA A 41 -10.77 7.71 -13.66
CA ALA A 41 -9.71 7.73 -14.66
C ALA A 41 -8.45 8.41 -14.11
N LEU A 42 -8.62 9.53 -13.40
CA LEU A 42 -7.52 10.21 -12.71
C LEU A 42 -6.82 9.28 -11.71
N LEU A 43 -7.58 8.54 -10.90
CA LEU A 43 -7.03 7.59 -9.94
C LEU A 43 -6.20 6.49 -10.64
N GLU A 44 -6.68 5.93 -11.74
CA GLU A 44 -5.96 4.91 -12.51
C GLU A 44 -4.66 5.46 -13.13
N PHE A 45 -4.67 6.70 -13.64
CA PHE A 45 -3.45 7.33 -14.14
C PHE A 45 -2.43 7.58 -13.04
N LEU A 46 -2.88 7.99 -11.85
CA LEU A 46 -1.99 8.20 -10.70
C LEU A 46 -1.35 6.89 -10.22
N ARG A 47 -2.04 5.75 -10.35
CA ARG A 47 -1.49 4.43 -10.00
C ARG A 47 -0.32 3.98 -10.88
N LEU A 48 -0.15 4.58 -12.06
CA LEU A 48 1.02 4.28 -12.91
C LEU A 48 2.33 4.79 -12.30
N ASN A 49 2.28 5.71 -11.33
CA ASN A 49 3.46 6.25 -10.68
C ASN A 49 3.90 5.35 -9.51
N PRO A 50 5.15 4.85 -9.49
CA PRO A 50 5.65 3.96 -8.43
C PRO A 50 5.65 4.61 -7.04
N ASN A 51 5.62 5.94 -6.95
CA ASN A 51 5.59 6.68 -5.69
C ASN A 51 4.16 6.91 -5.15
N ILE A 52 3.12 6.56 -5.92
CA ILE A 52 1.74 6.79 -5.53
C ILE A 52 1.09 5.46 -5.20
N ARG A 53 0.53 5.39 -3.98
CA ARG A 53 -0.30 4.27 -3.53
C ARG A 53 -1.72 4.74 -3.36
N ALA A 54 -2.64 4.11 -4.06
CA ALA A 54 -4.04 4.47 -4.04
C ALA A 54 -4.91 3.24 -3.78
N PRO A 55 -5.94 3.34 -2.92
CA PRO A 55 -6.87 2.24 -2.70
C PRO A 55 -7.67 1.93 -3.96
N GLY A 56 -8.02 0.66 -4.14
CA GLY A 56 -8.88 0.06 -5.16
C GLY A 56 -10.27 0.71 -5.22
N PRO A 57 -11.25 0.24 -4.44
CA PRO A 57 -12.59 0.84 -4.39
C PRO A 57 -12.63 2.12 -3.54
N GLU A 58 -13.69 2.92 -3.71
CA GLU A 58 -13.94 4.08 -2.86
C GLU A 58 -14.35 3.60 -1.46
N VAL A 59 -13.57 3.96 -0.44
CA VAL A 59 -13.77 3.50 0.95
C VAL A 59 -15.05 4.06 1.57
N HIS A 60 -15.60 5.14 1.01
CA HIS A 60 -16.79 5.81 1.53
C HIS A 60 -16.68 6.11 3.04
N PHE A 61 -15.51 6.61 3.47
CA PHE A 61 -15.26 6.90 4.88
C PHE A 61 -16.03 8.14 5.34
N PHE A 62 -15.85 9.27 4.66
CA PHE A 62 -16.40 10.55 5.08
C PHE A 62 -17.91 10.71 4.82
N ASP A 63 -18.53 9.80 4.07
CA ASP A 63 -19.97 9.79 3.80
C ASP A 63 -20.71 8.68 4.58
N LYS A 64 -20.28 7.42 4.49
CA LYS A 64 -21.03 6.26 5.04
C LYS A 64 -20.41 5.65 6.29
N ASN A 65 -19.09 5.59 6.36
CA ASN A 65 -18.36 4.82 7.37
C ASN A 65 -17.72 5.68 8.48
N TYR A 66 -18.09 6.96 8.60
CA TYR A 66 -17.46 7.88 9.56
C TYR A 66 -17.60 7.39 11.01
N HIS A 67 -18.72 6.74 11.33
CA HIS A 67 -19.01 6.16 12.64
C HIS A 67 -18.04 5.05 13.07
N LYS A 68 -17.29 4.44 12.14
CA LYS A 68 -16.31 3.39 12.44
C LYS A 68 -14.98 3.94 12.99
N GLY A 69 -14.80 5.25 12.96
CA GLY A 69 -13.62 5.93 13.49
C GLY A 69 -12.40 5.91 12.57
N LEU A 70 -11.42 6.72 12.92
CA LEU A 70 -10.21 6.92 12.11
C LEU A 70 -9.28 5.70 12.09
N ASP A 71 -9.29 4.89 13.14
CA ASP A 71 -8.51 3.65 13.18
C ASP A 71 -9.01 2.66 12.13
N TRP A 72 -10.33 2.52 11.99
CA TRP A 72 -10.93 1.73 10.92
C TRP A 72 -10.51 2.26 9.54
N TYR A 73 -10.52 3.58 9.34
CA TYR A 73 -10.09 4.20 8.07
C TYR A 73 -8.62 3.87 7.74
N ARG A 74 -7.75 3.88 8.74
CA ARG A 74 -6.31 3.58 8.59
C ARG A 74 -6.05 2.12 8.22
N TYR A 75 -6.74 1.17 8.86
CA TYR A 75 -6.44 -0.26 8.72
C TYR A 75 -7.28 -0.96 7.66
N GLU A 76 -8.58 -0.68 7.60
CA GLU A 76 -9.54 -1.44 6.79
C GLU A 76 -9.80 -0.79 5.42
N GLY A 77 -9.58 0.52 5.31
CA GLY A 77 -9.77 1.25 4.06
C GLY A 77 -8.89 0.75 2.91
N ASP A 78 -7.76 0.10 3.22
CA ASP A 78 -6.84 -0.48 2.24
C ASP A 78 -6.96 -2.02 2.14
N THR A 79 -7.92 -2.66 2.81
CA THR A 79 -8.13 -4.10 2.69
C THR A 79 -9.06 -4.42 1.52
N GLN A 80 -10.03 -3.55 1.24
CA GLN A 80 -10.94 -3.70 0.10
C GLN A 80 -10.27 -3.47 -1.27
N SER A 81 -9.02 -2.98 -1.29
CA SER A 81 -8.24 -2.65 -2.47
C SER A 81 -7.38 -3.78 -3.02
N ARG A 82 -7.37 -4.96 -2.38
CA ARG A 82 -6.72 -6.17 -2.90
C ARG A 82 -7.73 -7.06 -3.62
N PRO A 83 -8.02 -6.86 -4.93
CA PRO A 83 -8.64 -7.90 -5.70
C PRO A 83 -7.57 -8.97 -5.97
N ASN A 84 -7.79 -10.17 -5.45
CA ASN A 84 -7.09 -11.42 -5.77
C ASN A 84 -5.66 -11.60 -5.19
N GLU A 85 -5.58 -12.12 -3.97
CA GLU A 85 -4.57 -13.12 -3.63
C GLU A 85 -5.19 -14.51 -3.93
N ILE A 86 -4.74 -15.14 -5.02
CA ILE A 86 -4.57 -16.59 -5.13
C ILE A 86 -3.07 -16.83 -4.98
#